data_AF-A0A2W0ZYE8-F1
#
_entry.id   AF-A0A2W0ZYE8-F1
#
_cell.length_a   1.000
_cell.length_b   1.000
_cell.length_c   1.000
_cell.angle_alpha   90.00
_cell.angle_beta   90.00
_cell.angle_gamma   90.00
#
_symmetry.space_group_name_H-M   'P 1'
#
loop_
_entity.id
_entity.type
_entity.pdbx_description
1 polymer ?
#
loop_
_entity_poly.entity_id
_entity_poly.type
_entity_poly.pdbx_seq_one_letter_code
_entity_poly.pdbx_strand_id
1 'polypeptide(L)'
;MGRTKKSRPEIINPENMVTITGGTFQMGSDYEFGFPGDGEGPIKEVRLDSFLIDITAVTNRNFADFVKETKYKTDAEQFGWSFVFYKFIAPQNARSANQSPAGTPWWRRVDGASWKHPEGAGSNIKTRMSHPSVHISWNDATQFASHYGKRLPTEAEWEFAARGGEQQQLYPWGNELHPEGQHMCNIWQGEFPTINSEDDGFAGTAPAKNYPPNGYG
;
A
#
# COMPACT_ATOMS: atom_id res chain seq x y z
N MET A 1 -23.95 -19.99 36.83
CA MET A 1 -22.72 -20.32 36.08
C MET A 1 -23.15 -20.75 34.68
N GLY A 2 -22.77 -20.14 33.56
CA GLY A 2 -21.88 -19.05 33.22
C GLY A 2 -21.85 -18.93 31.69
N ARG A 3 -21.30 -17.81 31.21
CA ARG A 3 -21.10 -17.38 29.80
C ARG A 3 -22.28 -16.68 29.11
N THR A 4 -22.52 -15.44 29.52
CA THR A 4 -22.91 -14.38 28.58
C THR A 4 -21.85 -14.29 27.47
N LYS A 5 -22.21 -14.69 26.24
CA LYS A 5 -21.49 -14.30 25.02
C LYS A 5 -21.53 -12.77 24.96
N LYS A 6 -20.40 -12.10 25.22
CA LYS A 6 -20.24 -10.70 24.80
C LYS A 6 -20.15 -10.71 23.28
N SER A 7 -21.27 -10.55 22.58
CA SER A 7 -21.25 -10.11 21.18
C SER A 7 -20.63 -8.71 21.18
N ARG A 8 -19.35 -8.61 20.80
CA ARG A 8 -18.83 -7.31 20.36
C ARG A 8 -19.62 -6.94 19.11
N PRO A 9 -20.17 -5.72 19.00
CA PRO A 9 -20.80 -5.30 17.76
C PRO A 9 -19.75 -5.34 16.65
N GLU A 10 -20.09 -5.97 15.52
CA GLU A 10 -19.35 -5.91 14.27
C GLU A 10 -19.26 -4.44 13.85
N ILE A 11 -18.15 -3.78 14.18
CA ILE A 11 -17.82 -2.50 13.54
C ILE A 11 -17.10 -2.85 12.24
N ILE A 12 -17.82 -3.44 11.30
CA ILE A 12 -17.44 -3.28 9.89
C ILE A 12 -17.74 -1.81 9.61
N ASN A 13 -16.72 -1.02 9.31
CA ASN A 13 -16.90 0.33 8.77
C ASN A 13 -16.86 0.23 7.24
N PRO A 14 -18.03 0.08 6.56
CA PRO A 14 -18.09 -0.09 5.12
C PRO A 14 -17.88 1.22 4.34
N GLU A 15 -17.73 2.37 5.01
CA GLU A 15 -17.75 3.69 4.35
C GLU A 15 -16.64 3.89 3.29
N ASN A 16 -15.67 2.98 3.18
CA ASN A 16 -14.67 2.98 2.12
C ASN A 16 -14.38 1.58 1.54
N MET A 17 -15.36 0.68 1.54
CA MET A 17 -15.25 -0.63 0.90
C MET A 17 -16.21 -0.78 -0.27
N VAL A 18 -15.80 -1.56 -1.26
CA VAL A 18 -16.67 -2.00 -2.36
C VAL A 18 -16.90 -3.50 -2.28
N THR A 19 -18.12 -3.93 -2.62
CA THR A 19 -18.43 -5.35 -2.79
C THR A 19 -17.97 -5.80 -4.17
N ILE A 20 -17.04 -6.73 -4.20
CA ILE A 20 -16.64 -7.43 -5.40
C ILE A 20 -17.52 -8.67 -5.55
N THR A 21 -18.29 -8.72 -6.64
CA THR A 21 -19.04 -9.93 -6.99
C THR A 21 -18.06 -11.02 -7.37
N GLY A 22 -18.09 -12.14 -6.64
CA GLY A 22 -17.21 -13.28 -6.89
C GLY A 22 -17.42 -13.89 -8.28
N GLY A 23 -16.41 -14.63 -8.74
CA GLY A 23 -16.39 -15.20 -10.06
C GLY A 23 -15.09 -15.93 -10.33
N THR A 24 -14.89 -16.27 -11.59
CA THR A 24 -13.66 -16.90 -12.07
C THR A 24 -12.86 -15.88 -12.87
N PHE A 25 -11.55 -15.84 -12.66
CA PHE A 25 -10.62 -15.03 -13.46
C PHE A 25 -9.31 -15.76 -13.73
N GLN A 26 -8.55 -15.22 -14.69
CA GLN A 26 -7.20 -15.66 -15.01
C GLN A 26 -6.21 -14.84 -14.17
N MET A 27 -5.67 -15.47 -13.12
CA MET A 27 -4.66 -14.91 -12.22
C MET A 27 -3.26 -15.17 -12.77
N GLY A 28 -2.35 -14.23 -12.55
CA GLY A 28 -0.96 -14.31 -13.00
C GLY A 28 -0.77 -13.82 -14.43
N SER A 29 0.46 -13.99 -14.92
CA SER A 29 0.92 -13.42 -16.18
C SER A 29 1.98 -14.30 -16.83
N ASP A 30 1.95 -14.39 -18.16
CA ASP A 30 3.02 -14.97 -18.98
C ASP A 30 3.81 -13.85 -19.71
N TYR A 31 3.82 -12.63 -19.15
CA TYR A 31 4.48 -11.47 -19.75
C TYR A 31 6.00 -11.67 -19.86
N GLU A 32 6.53 -11.52 -21.07
CA GLU A 32 7.91 -11.89 -21.40
C GLU A 32 8.98 -11.06 -20.66
N PHE A 33 8.61 -9.86 -20.18
CA PHE A 33 9.51 -8.98 -19.43
C PHE A 33 9.40 -9.16 -17.91
N GLY A 34 8.57 -10.08 -17.42
CA GLY A 34 8.52 -10.45 -16.01
C GLY A 34 9.82 -11.09 -15.54
N PHE A 35 10.18 -10.91 -14.27
CA PHE A 35 11.38 -11.54 -13.72
C PHE A 35 11.09 -13.01 -13.38
N PRO A 36 11.87 -13.99 -13.89
CA PRO A 36 11.61 -15.40 -13.61
C PRO A 36 11.61 -15.78 -12.12
N GLY A 37 12.33 -15.02 -11.29
CA GLY A 37 12.39 -15.24 -9.85
C GLY A 37 11.11 -14.85 -9.10
N ASP A 38 10.23 -14.06 -9.70
CA ASP A 38 9.01 -13.55 -9.06
C ASP A 38 7.84 -14.54 -9.16
N GLY A 39 7.90 -15.48 -10.11
CA GLY A 39 6.88 -16.53 -10.25
C GLY A 39 5.50 -16.01 -10.64
N GLU A 40 5.43 -14.95 -11.46
CA GLU A 40 4.17 -14.36 -11.93
C GLU A 40 3.28 -15.33 -12.72
N GLY A 41 3.90 -16.28 -13.43
CA GLY A 41 3.24 -17.32 -14.20
C GLY A 41 3.23 -18.70 -13.50
N PRO A 42 2.59 -19.70 -14.13
CA PRO A 42 1.75 -19.56 -15.32
C PRO A 42 0.43 -18.86 -14.99
N ILE A 43 -0.27 -18.37 -16.03
CA ILE A 43 -1.66 -17.95 -15.89
C ILE A 43 -2.50 -19.14 -15.39
N LYS A 44 -3.30 -18.91 -14.35
CA LYS A 44 -4.10 -19.93 -13.66
C LYS A 44 -5.53 -19.44 -13.45
N GLU A 45 -6.48 -20.31 -13.72
CA GLU A 45 -7.88 -20.04 -13.45
C GLU A 45 -8.15 -20.14 -11.94
N VAL A 46 -8.67 -19.06 -11.35
CA VAL A 46 -8.99 -18.98 -9.92
C VAL A 46 -10.43 -18.56 -9.76
N ARG A 47 -11.16 -19.24 -8.87
CA ARG A 47 -12.54 -18.91 -8.50
C ARG A 47 -12.57 -18.31 -7.09
N LEU A 48 -13.24 -17.19 -6.94
CA LEU A 48 -13.43 -16.48 -5.67
C LEU A 48 -14.93 -16.33 -5.36
N ASP A 49 -15.27 -16.44 -4.08
CA ASP A 49 -16.57 -15.99 -3.58
C ASP A 49 -16.61 -14.45 -3.53
N SER A 50 -17.79 -13.85 -3.38
CA SER A 50 -17.90 -12.40 -3.22
C SER A 50 -17.24 -11.93 -1.92
N PHE A 51 -16.56 -10.79 -1.97
CA PHE A 51 -15.85 -10.22 -0.83
C PHE A 51 -15.93 -8.69 -0.83
N LEU A 52 -15.58 -8.09 0.30
CA LEU A 52 -15.40 -6.64 0.42
C LEU A 52 -13.90 -6.32 0.38
N ILE A 53 -13.53 -5.25 -0.31
CA ILE A 53 -12.17 -4.71 -0.30
C ILE A 53 -12.22 -3.19 -0.15
N ASP A 54 -11.21 -2.59 0.50
CA ASP A 54 -11.11 -1.13 0.61
C ASP A 54 -10.86 -0.52 -0.79
N ILE A 55 -11.58 0.56 -1.15
CA ILE A 55 -11.39 1.28 -2.42
C ILE A 55 -10.10 2.11 -2.47
N THR A 56 -9.37 2.17 -1.34
CA THR A 56 -8.10 2.87 -1.22
C THR A 56 -7.19 2.14 -0.26
N ALA A 57 -5.88 2.32 -0.41
CA ALA A 57 -4.95 2.00 0.67
C ALA A 57 -5.34 2.72 1.98
N VAL A 58 -5.02 2.10 3.12
CA VAL A 58 -5.26 2.68 4.45
C VAL A 58 -4.50 4.01 4.58
N THR A 59 -5.22 5.10 4.87
CA THR A 59 -4.62 6.43 4.96
C THR A 59 -3.97 6.69 6.31
N ASN A 60 -3.10 7.71 6.36
CA ASN A 60 -2.55 8.24 7.61
C ASN A 60 -3.64 8.63 8.62
N ARG A 61 -4.81 9.12 8.16
CA ARG A 61 -5.95 9.40 9.03
C ARG A 61 -6.52 8.12 9.65
N ASN A 62 -6.80 7.12 8.83
CA ASN A 62 -7.33 5.84 9.33
C ASN A 62 -6.37 5.21 10.35
N PHE A 63 -5.07 5.19 10.04
CA PHE A 63 -4.08 4.62 10.95
C PHE A 63 -3.89 5.45 12.23
N ALA A 64 -3.96 6.79 12.13
CA ALA A 64 -3.93 7.65 13.31
C ALA A 64 -5.12 7.41 14.25
N ASP A 65 -6.33 7.18 13.70
CA ASP A 65 -7.52 6.85 14.49
C ASP A 65 -7.34 5.50 15.20
N PHE A 66 -6.85 4.47 14.48
CA PHE A 66 -6.49 3.18 15.07
C PHE A 66 -5.49 3.32 16.23
N VAL A 67 -4.39 4.04 16.04
CA VAL A 67 -3.38 4.25 17.09
C VAL A 67 -3.97 5.06 18.26
N LYS A 68 -4.84 6.04 18.00
CA LYS A 68 -5.50 6.82 19.05
C LYS A 68 -6.40 5.95 19.92
N GLU A 69 -7.15 5.03 19.31
CA GLU A 69 -8.07 4.10 19.97
C GLU A 69 -7.35 3.01 20.77
N THR A 70 -6.28 2.45 20.21
CA THR A 70 -5.66 1.22 20.73
C THR A 70 -4.35 1.47 21.49
N LYS A 71 -3.73 2.64 21.30
CA LYS A 71 -2.35 2.94 21.72
C LYS A 71 -1.32 1.99 21.10
N TYR A 72 -1.64 1.42 19.93
CA TYR A 72 -0.76 0.53 19.20
C TYR A 72 0.58 1.19 18.88
N LYS A 73 1.65 0.40 18.94
CA LYS A 73 3.01 0.82 18.61
C LYS A 73 3.51 -0.07 17.47
N THR A 74 3.89 0.54 16.35
CA THR A 74 4.26 -0.22 15.15
C THR A 74 5.59 -0.94 15.31
N ASP A 75 5.84 -1.94 14.47
CA ASP A 75 7.13 -2.62 14.41
C ASP A 75 8.28 -1.62 14.17
N ALA A 76 8.12 -0.63 13.28
CA ALA A 76 9.12 0.43 13.07
C ALA A 76 9.40 1.24 14.34
N GLU A 77 8.38 1.56 15.13
CA GLU A 77 8.55 2.26 16.41
C GLU A 77 9.18 1.37 17.49
N GLN A 78 8.97 0.05 17.42
CA GLN A 78 9.58 -0.93 18.33
C GLN A 78 11.05 -1.15 17.99
N PHE A 79 11.39 -1.31 16.70
CA PHE A 79 12.77 -1.38 16.23
C PHE A 79 13.52 -0.04 16.40
N GLY A 80 12.78 1.08 16.36
CA GLY A 80 13.34 2.43 16.49
C GLY A 80 13.89 2.99 15.19
N TRP A 81 13.58 2.37 14.05
CA TRP A 81 14.03 2.79 12.72
C TRP A 81 13.16 2.19 11.63
N SER A 82 13.24 2.76 10.42
CA SER A 82 12.70 2.17 9.20
C SER A 82 13.54 2.60 7.99
N PHE A 83 13.34 1.95 6.83
CA PHE A 83 13.94 2.40 5.58
C PHE A 83 13.27 3.66 5.03
N VAL A 84 14.09 4.59 4.53
CA VAL A 84 13.69 5.83 3.85
C VAL A 84 14.50 5.96 2.56
N PHE A 85 13.86 6.40 1.48
CA PHE A 85 14.54 6.63 0.21
C PHE A 85 15.44 7.87 0.31
N TYR A 86 16.68 7.76 -0.17
CA TYR A 86 17.76 8.70 0.15
C TYR A 86 17.45 10.16 -0.19
N LYS A 87 16.67 10.42 -1.25
CA LYS A 87 16.27 11.79 -1.65
C LYS A 87 15.38 12.50 -0.63
N PHE A 88 14.68 11.76 0.23
CA PHE A 88 13.79 12.36 1.24
C PHE A 88 14.46 12.55 2.60
N ILE A 89 15.73 12.17 2.74
CA ILE A 89 16.43 12.23 4.02
C ILE A 89 16.95 13.64 4.25
N ALA A 90 16.38 14.32 5.23
CA ALA A 90 16.87 15.62 5.67
C ALA A 90 18.31 15.52 6.21
N PRO A 91 19.16 16.55 6.04
CA PRO A 91 20.56 16.53 6.51
C PRO A 91 20.73 16.14 7.98
N GLN A 92 19.80 16.53 8.85
CA GLN A 92 19.81 16.16 10.27
C GLN A 92 19.78 14.65 10.54
N ASN A 93 19.23 13.87 9.60
CA ASN A 93 19.09 12.42 9.69
C ASN A 93 20.26 11.67 9.01
N ALA A 94 21.17 12.37 8.32
CA ALA A 94 22.23 11.78 7.51
C ALA A 94 23.16 10.84 8.30
N ARG A 95 23.43 11.15 9.58
CA ARG A 95 24.26 10.29 10.44
C ARG A 95 23.64 8.92 10.67
N SER A 96 22.31 8.85 10.80
CA SER A 96 21.59 7.59 10.98
C SER A 96 21.48 6.79 9.67
N ALA A 97 21.44 7.49 8.54
CA ALA A 97 21.24 6.98 7.18
C ALA A 97 22.47 6.28 6.56
N ASN A 98 23.28 5.59 7.36
CA ASN A 98 24.58 5.04 6.94
C ASN A 98 24.54 3.55 6.53
N GLN A 99 23.39 2.90 6.63
CA GLN A 99 23.21 1.50 6.27
C GLN A 99 22.17 1.37 5.15
N SER A 100 22.43 0.44 4.23
CA SER A 100 21.56 0.12 3.11
C SER A 100 21.48 -1.40 2.94
N PRO A 101 20.34 -1.94 2.48
CA PRO A 101 20.28 -3.33 2.06
C PRO A 101 21.19 -3.57 0.85
N ALA A 102 21.66 -4.80 0.70
CA ALA A 102 22.48 -5.19 -0.45
C ALA A 102 21.72 -4.95 -1.77
N GLY A 103 22.42 -4.47 -2.79
CA GLY A 103 21.85 -4.21 -4.12
C GLY A 103 20.90 -3.01 -4.21
N THR A 104 20.60 -2.31 -3.11
CA THR A 104 19.63 -1.19 -3.10
C THR A 104 20.15 0.03 -2.31
N PRO A 105 21.26 0.66 -2.77
CA PRO A 105 21.93 1.74 -2.02
C PRO A 105 21.06 3.00 -1.81
N TRP A 106 19.99 3.16 -2.57
CA TRP A 106 19.03 4.25 -2.44
C TRP A 106 18.08 4.11 -1.24
N TRP A 107 17.98 2.92 -0.63
CA TRP A 107 17.28 2.73 0.64
C TRP A 107 18.26 2.92 1.80
N ARG A 108 17.90 3.79 2.75
CA ARG A 108 18.70 4.01 3.96
C ARG A 108 17.91 3.66 5.20
N ARG A 109 18.52 2.93 6.13
CA ARG A 109 18.00 2.78 7.49
C ARG A 109 18.07 4.15 8.18
N VAL A 110 16.94 4.68 8.64
CA VAL A 110 16.87 5.99 9.33
C VAL A 110 16.29 5.79 10.73
N ASP A 111 17.03 6.21 11.75
CA ASP A 111 16.57 6.15 13.14
C ASP A 111 15.36 7.06 13.35
N GLY A 112 14.35 6.56 14.06
CA GLY A 112 13.10 7.27 14.32
C GLY A 112 12.17 7.43 13.12
N ALA A 113 12.51 6.88 11.94
CA ALA A 113 11.57 6.83 10.82
C ALA A 113 10.42 5.86 11.15
N SER A 114 9.18 6.36 11.03
CA SER A 114 7.96 5.61 11.34
C SER A 114 6.77 6.23 10.60
N TRP A 115 5.58 5.63 10.72
CA TRP A 115 4.35 6.12 10.07
C TRP A 115 4.04 7.60 10.36
N LYS A 116 4.38 8.10 11.56
CA LYS A 116 4.15 9.50 11.97
C LYS A 116 5.27 10.44 11.54
N HIS A 117 6.46 9.89 11.31
CA HIS A 117 7.69 10.61 10.91
C HIS A 117 8.35 9.88 9.72
N PRO A 118 7.73 9.91 8.52
CA PRO A 118 8.12 9.00 7.44
C PRO A 118 9.56 9.22 6.94
N GLU A 119 10.07 10.45 7.01
CA GLU A 119 11.43 10.78 6.60
C GLU A 119 12.41 10.85 7.79
N GLY A 120 12.01 10.33 8.96
CA GLY A 120 12.78 10.41 10.20
C GLY A 120 12.54 11.70 10.98
N ALA A 121 13.41 12.00 11.94
CA ALA A 121 13.22 13.12 12.88
C ALA A 121 13.00 14.46 12.16
N GLY A 122 12.03 15.23 12.63
CA GLY A 122 11.63 16.52 12.07
C GLY A 122 10.59 16.45 10.94
N SER A 123 10.40 15.29 10.32
CA SER A 123 9.28 15.07 9.37
C SER A 123 7.94 14.90 10.10
N ASN A 124 6.82 15.01 9.39
CA ASN A 124 5.50 14.70 9.93
C ASN A 124 4.46 14.44 8.81
N ILE A 125 3.27 13.98 9.20
CA ILE A 125 2.15 13.66 8.29
C ILE A 125 1.03 14.72 8.28
N LYS A 126 1.19 15.89 8.90
CA LYS A 126 0.08 16.85 9.10
C LYS A 126 -0.58 17.30 7.78
N THR A 127 0.20 17.43 6.72
CA THR A 127 -0.26 17.77 5.36
C THR A 127 -0.54 16.55 4.49
N ARG A 128 -0.38 15.33 5.01
CA ARG A 128 -0.46 14.05 4.29
C ARG A 128 -1.49 13.10 4.91
N MET A 129 -2.53 13.63 5.56
CA MET A 129 -3.52 12.81 6.27
C MET A 129 -4.34 11.91 5.33
N SER A 130 -4.49 12.28 4.06
CA SER A 130 -5.16 11.47 3.02
C SER A 130 -4.21 10.57 2.24
N HIS A 131 -2.91 10.63 2.48
CA HIS A 131 -1.92 9.77 1.83
C HIS A 131 -1.91 8.38 2.49
N PRO A 132 -1.48 7.32 1.77
CA PRO A 132 -1.31 6.00 2.36
C PRO A 132 -0.35 6.07 3.56
N SER A 133 -0.69 5.33 4.62
CA SER A 133 0.22 5.18 5.75
C SER A 133 1.37 4.25 5.38
N VAL A 134 2.59 4.67 5.67
CA VAL A 134 3.84 3.97 5.34
C VAL A 134 4.61 3.58 6.60
N HIS A 135 5.66 2.76 6.46
CA HIS A 135 6.37 2.15 7.60
C HIS A 135 5.47 1.28 8.48
N ILE A 136 4.50 0.64 7.82
CA ILE A 136 3.56 -0.32 8.38
C ILE A 136 4.02 -1.70 7.94
N SER A 137 4.40 -2.54 8.90
CA SER A 137 4.75 -3.95 8.64
C SER A 137 3.49 -4.77 8.34
N TRP A 138 3.70 -6.02 7.91
CA TRP A 138 2.61 -6.98 7.77
C TRP A 138 1.87 -7.24 9.11
N ASN A 139 2.60 -7.24 10.23
CA ASN A 139 2.03 -7.39 11.56
C ASN A 139 1.12 -6.20 11.90
N ASP A 140 1.62 -4.98 11.65
CA ASP A 140 0.89 -3.74 11.89
C ASP A 140 -0.41 -3.70 11.08
N ALA A 141 -0.34 -4.06 9.79
CA ALA A 141 -1.48 -4.09 8.89
C ALA A 141 -2.53 -5.14 9.31
N THR A 142 -2.08 -6.31 9.75
CA THR A 142 -2.96 -7.39 10.25
C THR A 142 -3.69 -6.97 11.53
N GLN A 143 -2.99 -6.30 12.45
CA GLN A 143 -3.57 -5.78 13.68
C GLN A 143 -4.58 -4.65 13.41
N PHE A 144 -4.25 -3.74 12.50
CA PHE A 144 -5.18 -2.71 12.03
C PHE A 144 -6.45 -3.32 11.46
N ALA A 145 -6.32 -4.26 10.51
CA ALA A 145 -7.47 -4.88 9.86
C ALA A 145 -8.36 -5.61 10.88
N SER A 146 -7.76 -6.42 11.75
CA SER A 146 -8.48 -7.18 12.77
C SER A 146 -9.23 -6.30 13.77
N HIS A 147 -8.68 -5.12 14.12
CA HIS A 147 -9.34 -4.17 15.02
C HIS A 147 -10.66 -3.66 14.46
N TYR A 148 -10.73 -3.41 13.14
CA TYR A 148 -11.94 -2.99 12.44
C TYR A 148 -12.77 -4.17 11.88
N GLY A 149 -12.56 -5.39 12.38
CA GLY A 149 -13.29 -6.57 11.92
C GLY A 149 -13.05 -6.93 10.46
N LYS A 150 -11.94 -6.46 9.87
CA LYS A 150 -11.48 -6.76 8.51
C LYS A 150 -10.36 -7.81 8.55
N ARG A 151 -9.83 -8.13 7.37
CA ARG A 151 -8.59 -8.91 7.17
C ARG A 151 -7.82 -8.34 5.98
N LEU A 152 -6.56 -8.74 5.82
CA LEU A 152 -5.86 -8.51 4.57
C LEU A 152 -6.50 -9.34 3.44
N PRO A 153 -6.50 -8.83 2.19
CA PRO A 153 -6.90 -9.63 1.05
C PRO A 153 -5.89 -10.77 0.84
N THR A 154 -6.37 -11.89 0.30
CA THR A 154 -5.48 -12.86 -0.33
C THR A 154 -4.87 -12.25 -1.58
N GLU A 155 -3.75 -12.80 -2.06
CA GLU A 155 -3.14 -12.37 -3.34
C GLU A 155 -4.14 -12.44 -4.50
N ALA A 156 -4.92 -13.53 -4.57
CA ALA A 156 -5.94 -13.71 -5.60
C ALA A 156 -7.07 -12.67 -5.52
N GLU A 157 -7.56 -12.35 -4.31
CA GLU A 157 -8.56 -11.29 -4.12
C GLU A 157 -8.02 -9.92 -4.49
N TRP A 158 -6.75 -9.65 -4.14
CA TRP A 158 -6.09 -8.40 -4.47
C TRP A 158 -5.95 -8.25 -5.99
N GLU A 159 -5.46 -9.28 -6.69
CA GLU A 159 -5.31 -9.22 -8.16
C GLU A 159 -6.66 -9.17 -8.87
N PHE A 160 -7.66 -9.95 -8.42
CA PHE A 160 -9.01 -9.91 -8.98
C PHE A 160 -9.61 -8.50 -8.89
N ALA A 161 -9.49 -7.86 -7.71
CA ALA A 161 -9.99 -6.51 -7.50
C ALA A 161 -9.18 -5.47 -8.30
N ALA A 162 -7.85 -5.61 -8.34
CA ALA A 162 -6.95 -4.69 -9.05
C ALA A 162 -7.16 -4.74 -10.57
N ARG A 163 -7.52 -5.89 -11.14
CA ARG A 163 -7.87 -6.02 -12.56
C ARG A 163 -9.16 -5.30 -12.95
N GLY A 164 -10.03 -4.93 -12.00
CA GLY A 164 -11.17 -4.07 -12.27
C GLY A 164 -12.21 -4.65 -13.26
N GLY A 165 -12.26 -5.97 -13.41
CA GLY A 165 -13.13 -6.65 -14.39
C GLY A 165 -12.49 -6.89 -15.75
N GLU A 166 -11.28 -6.38 -15.98
CA GLU A 166 -10.53 -6.63 -17.20
C GLU A 166 -9.83 -8.00 -17.19
N GLN A 167 -9.75 -8.64 -18.36
CA GLN A 167 -9.05 -9.92 -18.51
C GLN A 167 -7.68 -9.71 -19.14
N GLN A 168 -6.64 -10.18 -18.44
CA GLN A 168 -5.27 -10.29 -18.96
C GLN A 168 -4.71 -9.00 -19.58
N GLN A 169 -5.10 -7.85 -19.01
CA GLN A 169 -4.47 -6.56 -19.29
C GLN A 169 -3.22 -6.38 -18.40
N LEU A 170 -2.26 -5.60 -18.88
CA LEU A 170 -1.02 -5.27 -18.16
C LEU A 170 -1.29 -4.41 -16.92
N TYR A 171 -2.21 -3.44 -17.03
CA TYR A 171 -2.55 -2.50 -15.97
C TYR A 171 -4.04 -2.58 -15.61
N PRO A 172 -4.45 -2.05 -14.44
CA PRO A 172 -5.86 -1.96 -14.03
C PRO A 172 -6.78 -1.25 -15.03
N TRP A 173 -6.23 -0.45 -15.95
CA TRP A 173 -6.94 0.35 -16.93
C TRP A 173 -6.65 -0.05 -18.39
N GLY A 174 -5.92 -1.14 -18.63
CA GLY A 174 -5.59 -1.62 -19.98
C GLY A 174 -4.11 -1.88 -20.19
N ASN A 175 -3.67 -1.86 -21.45
CA ASN A 175 -2.29 -2.21 -21.83
C ASN A 175 -1.36 -1.01 -22.05
N GLU A 176 -1.90 0.20 -22.14
CA GLU A 176 -1.11 1.42 -22.29
C GLU A 176 -0.86 2.06 -20.93
N LEU A 177 0.39 2.42 -20.65
CA LEU A 177 0.75 3.06 -19.37
C LEU A 177 0.17 4.48 -19.26
N HIS A 178 0.15 5.20 -20.37
CA HIS A 178 -0.34 6.57 -20.48
C HIS A 178 -1.44 6.70 -21.55
N PRO A 179 -2.63 6.10 -21.33
CA PRO A 179 -3.72 6.22 -22.30
C PRO A 179 -4.03 7.69 -22.55
N GLU A 180 -4.04 8.09 -23.81
CA GLU A 180 -4.24 9.49 -24.24
C GLU A 180 -3.24 10.49 -23.60
N GLY A 181 -2.05 10.00 -23.23
CA GLY A 181 -1.02 10.81 -22.57
C GLY A 181 -1.30 11.12 -21.10
N GLN A 182 -2.27 10.46 -20.46
CA GLN A 182 -2.63 10.70 -19.06
C GLN A 182 -1.84 9.81 -18.09
N HIS A 183 -1.41 10.36 -16.96
CA HIS A 183 -0.87 9.55 -15.86
C HIS A 183 -2.02 8.90 -15.09
N MET A 184 -2.01 7.56 -15.02
CA MET A 184 -3.06 6.76 -14.35
C MET A 184 -2.63 6.24 -12.97
N CYS A 185 -1.36 6.41 -12.62
CA CYS A 185 -0.79 6.04 -11.33
C CYS A 185 0.40 6.93 -10.99
N ASN A 186 0.84 6.88 -9.72
CA ASN A 186 2.06 7.52 -9.25
C ASN A 186 3.20 6.49 -9.26
N ILE A 187 4.20 6.72 -10.11
CA ILE A 187 5.41 5.91 -10.27
C ILE A 187 6.60 6.83 -10.54
N TRP A 188 7.77 6.28 -10.85
CA TRP A 188 8.94 7.10 -11.17
C TRP A 188 8.94 7.51 -12.65
N GLN A 189 9.25 8.77 -12.95
CA GLN A 189 9.58 9.23 -14.31
C GLN A 189 11.00 9.82 -14.34
N GLY A 190 11.73 9.58 -15.42
CA GLY A 190 13.14 9.98 -15.55
C GLY A 190 14.12 8.84 -15.26
N GLU A 191 15.28 9.18 -14.70
CA GLU A 191 16.38 8.23 -14.47
C GLU A 191 16.41 7.79 -13.01
N PHE A 192 15.89 6.59 -12.71
CA PHE A 192 15.98 6.04 -11.37
C PHE A 192 17.44 5.67 -11.01
N PRO A 193 17.94 5.95 -9.78
CA PRO A 193 17.28 6.63 -8.67
C PRO A 193 17.58 8.13 -8.57
N THR A 194 18.18 8.74 -9.60
CA THR A 194 18.85 10.05 -9.53
C THR A 194 17.96 11.23 -9.93
N ILE A 195 17.09 11.06 -10.92
CA ILE A 195 16.23 12.12 -11.48
C ILE A 195 14.78 11.60 -11.50
N ASN A 196 13.93 12.18 -10.65
CA ASN A 196 12.47 12.04 -10.74
C ASN A 196 11.93 13.33 -11.36
N SER A 197 11.28 13.27 -12.53
CA SER A 197 10.69 14.45 -13.17
C SER A 197 9.34 14.86 -12.57
N GLU A 198 8.71 13.98 -11.77
CA GLU A 198 7.42 14.24 -11.12
C GLU A 198 6.30 14.56 -12.13
N ASP A 199 6.38 13.98 -13.34
CA ASP A 199 5.41 14.24 -14.43
C ASP A 199 4.00 13.80 -14.04
N ASP A 200 3.88 12.80 -13.16
CA ASP A 200 2.61 12.36 -12.58
C ASP A 200 2.08 13.25 -11.44
N GLY A 201 2.85 14.28 -11.04
CA GLY A 201 2.53 15.27 -10.03
C GLY A 201 3.14 15.03 -8.64
N PHE A 202 3.87 13.93 -8.41
CA PHE A 202 4.35 13.59 -7.06
C PHE A 202 5.77 13.01 -7.02
N ALA A 203 6.67 13.68 -6.30
CA ALA A 203 7.97 13.10 -5.94
C ALA A 203 7.87 11.84 -5.06
N GLY A 204 6.93 11.84 -4.11
CA GLY A 204 6.71 10.81 -3.11
C GLY A 204 5.30 10.26 -3.19
N THR A 205 4.69 9.89 -2.06
CA THR A 205 3.29 9.38 -2.06
C THR A 205 2.29 10.44 -2.57
N ALA A 206 1.27 10.01 -3.31
CA ALA A 206 0.05 10.78 -3.61
C ALA A 206 -1.06 10.52 -2.56
N PRO A 207 -2.11 11.36 -2.46
CA PRO A 207 -3.34 11.01 -1.76
C PRO A 207 -3.91 9.67 -2.22
N ALA A 208 -4.54 8.90 -1.33
CA ALA A 208 -5.01 7.55 -1.66
C ALA A 208 -6.18 7.55 -2.68
N LYS A 209 -6.92 8.65 -2.78
CA LYS A 209 -7.84 8.94 -3.90
C LYS A 209 -7.23 10.07 -4.73
N ASN A 210 -6.56 9.75 -5.83
CA ASN A 210 -5.87 10.75 -6.66
C ASN A 210 -6.08 10.56 -8.17
N TYR A 211 -5.79 9.37 -8.68
CA TYR A 211 -5.98 9.02 -10.10
C TYR A 211 -7.35 8.38 -10.33
N PRO A 212 -7.78 8.19 -11.60
CA PRO A 212 -9.03 7.50 -11.89
C PRO A 212 -9.06 6.09 -11.26
N PRO A 213 -10.20 5.68 -10.69
CA PRO A 213 -10.39 4.31 -10.20
C PRO A 213 -10.40 3.31 -11.38
N ASN A 214 -10.21 2.03 -11.08
CA ASN A 214 -10.42 0.98 -12.07
C ASN A 214 -11.93 0.67 -12.22
N GLY A 215 -12.29 -0.37 -13.00
CA GLY A 215 -13.69 -0.74 -13.23
C GLY A 215 -14.49 -1.16 -11.99
N TYR A 216 -13.85 -1.41 -10.85
CA TYR A 216 -14.49 -1.76 -9.58
C TYR A 216 -14.54 -0.60 -8.56
N GLY A 217 -14.01 0.58 -8.89
CA GLY A 217 -14.02 1.77 -8.03
C GLY A 217 -12.72 1.99 -7.27
#